data_AF-A0A414CEU5-F1
#
_entry.id   AF-A0A414CEU5-F1
#
_cell.length_a   1.000
_cell.length_b   1.000
_cell.length_c   1.000
_cell.angle_alpha   90.00
_cell.angle_beta   90.00
_cell.angle_gamma   90.00
#
_symmetry.space_group_name_H-M   'P 1'
#
loop_
_entity.id
_entity.type
_entity.pdbx_description
1 polymer ?
#
loop_
_entity_poly.entity_id
_entity_poly.type
_entity_poly.pdbx_seq_one_letter_code
_entity_poly.pdbx_strand_id
1 'polypeptide(L)' 'MYLQAICNCWIKLITHHFKLSEVEKAYDVFKHAGENHALKVIIENDISE' A
#
# COMPACT_ATOMS: atom_id res chain seq x y z
N MET A 1 7.66 24.26 -4.22
CA MET A 1 6.47 23.80 -4.96
C MET A 1 6.68 22.50 -5.73
N TYR A 2 7.81 22.27 -6.41
CA TYR A 2 8.08 21.00 -7.11
C TYR A 2 8.19 19.78 -6.19
N LEU A 3 8.78 19.92 -5.00
CA LEU A 3 8.92 18.81 -4.04
C LEU A 3 7.55 18.29 -3.54
N GLN A 4 6.59 19.19 -3.30
CA GLN A 4 5.22 18.82 -2.88
C GLN A 4 4.47 18.08 -3.99
N ALA A 5 4.66 18.50 -5.25
CA ALA A 5 4.03 17.87 -6.40
C ALA A 5 4.58 16.46 -6.66
N ILE A 6 5.90 16.27 -6.49
CA ILE A 6 6.52 14.93 -6.52
C ILE A 6 5.93 14.09 -5.37
N CYS A 7 5.93 14.60 -4.13
CA CYS A 7 5.40 13.91 -2.96
C CYS A 7 3.94 13.44 -3.15
N ASN A 8 3.08 14.30 -3.71
CA ASN A 8 1.67 13.99 -3.94
C ASN A 8 1.43 12.98 -5.07
N CYS A 9 2.37 12.83 -6.01
CA CYS A 9 2.23 11.83 -7.08
C CYS A 9 2.39 10.41 -6.54
N TRP A 10 3.29 10.20 -5.56
CA TRP A 10 3.54 8.89 -4.95
C TRP A 10 2.41 8.38 -4.07
N ILE A 11 1.63 9.28 -3.47
CA ILE A 11 0.46 8.93 -2.65
C ILE A 11 -0.67 8.39 -3.53
N LYS A 12 -0.87 8.97 -4.72
CA LYS A 12 -1.91 8.56 -5.67
C LYS A 12 -1.72 7.14 -6.22
N LEU A 13 -0.54 6.54 -6.06
CA LEU A 13 -0.27 5.16 -6.48
C LEU A 13 -0.69 4.14 -5.43
N ILE A 14 -0.92 4.56 -4.18
CA ILE A 14 -1.34 3.68 -3.09
C ILE A 14 -2.79 3.29 -3.31
N THR A 15 -3.02 1.99 -3.44
CA THR A 15 -4.35 1.42 -3.72
C THR A 15 -4.95 0.70 -2.52
N HIS A 16 -4.11 0.16 -1.63
CA HIS A 16 -4.55 -0.62 -0.49
C HIS A 16 -3.66 -0.36 0.73
N HIS A 17 -4.28 -0.40 1.91
CA HIS A 17 -3.61 -0.33 3.21
C HIS A 17 -3.88 -1.63 3.96
N PHE A 18 -2.83 -2.17 4.56
CA PHE A 18 -2.89 -3.37 5.38
C PHE A 18 -2.19 -3.10 6.71
N LYS A 19 -2.62 -3.83 7.73
CA LYS A 19 -1.89 -3.93 8.99
C LYS A 19 -0.80 -4.99 8.89
N LEU A 20 0.24 -4.86 9.70
CA LEU A 20 1.31 -5.86 9.77
C LEU A 20 0.79 -7.20 10.27
N SER A 21 -0.21 -7.19 11.16
CA SER A 21 -0.94 -8.40 11.57
C SER A 21 -1.64 -9.13 10.42
N GLU A 22 -1.90 -8.46 9.28
CA GLU A 22 -2.55 -9.01 8.09
C GLU A 22 -1.59 -9.19 6.90
N VAL A 23 -0.29 -9.31 7.16
CA VAL A 23 0.74 -9.35 6.11
C VAL A 23 0.50 -10.44 5.06
N GLU A 24 0.02 -11.63 5.46
CA GLU A 24 -0.25 -12.72 4.52
C GLU A 24 -1.35 -12.36 3.50
N LYS A 25 -2.38 -11.65 3.96
CA LYS A 25 -3.46 -11.15 3.11
C LYS A 25 -2.96 -10.05 2.18
N ALA A 26 -2.06 -9.18 2.66
CA ALA A 26 -1.42 -8.18 1.81
C ALA A 26 -0.65 -8.84 0.65
N TYR A 27 0.06 -9.94 0.93
CA TYR A 27 0.75 -10.73 -0.09
C TYR A 27 -0.21 -11.41 -1.06
N ASP A 28 -1.31 -11.98 -0.60
CA ASP A 28 -2.29 -12.64 -1.48
C ASP A 28 -2.98 -11.65 -2.42
N VAL A 29 -3.39 -10.48 -1.90
CA VAL A 29 -4.01 -9.42 -2.70
C VAL A 29 -3.03 -8.88 -3.75
N PHE A 30 -1.76 -8.68 -3.36
CA PHE A 30 -0.74 -8.20 -4.29
C PHE A 30 -0.33 -9.27 -5.31
N LYS A 31 -0.34 -10.55 -4.95
CA LYS A 31 -0.13 -11.67 -5.88
C LYS A 31 -1.20 -11.70 -6.97
N HIS A 32 -2.45 -11.38 -6.63
CA HIS A 32 -3.57 -11.25 -7.56
C HIS A 32 -3.84 -9.78 -7.92
N ALA A 33 -2.79 -8.96 -8.05
CA ALA A 33 -2.90 -7.50 -8.23
C ALA A 33 -3.75 -7.09 -9.45
N GLY A 34 -3.71 -7.85 -10.54
CA GLY A 34 -4.51 -7.56 -11.74
C GLY A 34 -6.01 -7.68 -11.49
N GLU A 35 -6.43 -8.63 -10.67
CA GLU A 35 -7.83 -8.86 -10.29
C GLU A 35 -8.27 -7.86 -9.21
N ASN A 36 -7.39 -7.58 -8.25
CA ASN A 36 -7.65 -6.66 -7.14
C ASN A 36 -7.37 -5.18 -7.46
N HIS A 37 -6.98 -4.86 -8.70
CA HIS A 37 -6.60 -3.50 -9.10
C HIS A 37 -5.54 -2.87 -8.18
N ALA A 38 -4.60 -3.68 -7.70
CA ALA A 38 -3.56 -3.26 -6.78
C ALA A 38 -2.32 -2.74 -7.51
N LEU A 39 -1.88 -1.52 -7.21
CA LEU A 39 -0.69 -0.89 -7.80
C LEU A 39 0.44 -0.70 -6.79
N LYS A 40 0.09 -0.28 -5.58
CA LYS A 40 1.00 -0.17 -4.43
C LYS A 40 0.19 -0.44 -3.16
N VAL A 41 0.80 -1.18 -2.26
CA VAL A 41 0.26 -1.47 -0.92
C VAL A 41 1.11 -0.80 0.14
N ILE A 42 0.49 -0.35 1.22
CA ILE A 42 1.17 0.12 2.43
C ILE A 42 0.86 -0.86 3.55
N ILE A 43 1.90 -1.20 4.33
CA ILE A 43 1.78 -2.05 5.51
C ILE A 43 2.16 -1.21 6.72
N GLU A 44 1.22 -1.03 7.63
CA GLU A 44 1.37 -0.24 8.85
C GLU A 44 1.62 -1.18 10.03
N ASN A 45 2.63 -0.89 10.85
CA ASN A 45 2.95 -1.69 12.02
C ASN A 45 1.95 -1.40 13.14
N ASP A 46 1.09 -2.37 13.43
CA ASP A 46 0.09 -2.35 14.50
C ASP A 46 0.46 -3.26 15.68
N ILE A 47 1.64 -3.90 15.65
CA ILE A 47 2.03 -4.93 16.62
C ILE A 47 3.01 -4.38 17.67
N SER A 48 3.86 -3.41 17.29
CA SER A 48 4.97 -2.94 18.15
C SER A 48 4.60 -1.79 19.11
N GLU A 49 3.36 -1.76 19.61
CA GLU A 49 2.96 -0.86 20.71
C GLU A 49 3.01 -1.54 22.08
#